data_AF-A0A258FYQ3-F1
#
_entry.id   AF-A0A258FYQ3-F1
#
_cell.length_a   1.000
_cell.length_b   1.000
_cell.length_c   1.000
_cell.angle_alpha   90.00
_cell.angle_beta   90.00
_cell.angle_gamma   90.00
#
_symmetry.space_group_name_H-M   'P 1'
#
loop_
_entity.id
_entity.type
_entity.pdbx_description
1 polymer ?
#
loop_
_entity_poly.entity_id
_entity_poly.type
_entity_poly.pdbx_seq_one_letter_code
_entity_poly.pdbx_strand_id
1 'polypeptide(L)'
;MRAISVNRVRSDPGQIWHGRSIAPQNWGSVTAPLSATPDTNSEDRPMLSNLDTAWRYPLTAFRESLDTLSPMGPWFLRYAWADLAARPSVLQGALIITGAVTVALTLVGLAGVHRGRLNQYDDAHFQSRRELKRNHMVGTLDQNGFIFGKLGLPKSDAPFVMAPPDRFPHAMMIAPTGRGKGVGFVIPNLLHFSGSAIILDVKGENFAKTSIHRKHGLKNGIWYFSR
;
A
#
# COMPACT_ATOMS: atom_id res chain seq x y z
N MET A 1 31.27 -25.79 9.07
CA MET A 1 29.91 -25.22 9.17
C MET A 1 28.98 -26.35 9.54
N ARG A 2 28.28 -26.26 10.68
CA ARG A 2 27.41 -27.34 11.20
C ARG A 2 25.97 -26.96 10.91
N ALA A 3 25.33 -27.67 9.99
CA ALA A 3 23.93 -27.46 9.64
C ALA A 3 23.10 -28.58 10.25
N ILE A 4 21.98 -28.25 10.86
CA ILE A 4 20.90 -29.19 11.16
C ILE A 4 19.96 -29.08 9.97
N SER A 5 19.54 -30.18 9.36
CA SER A 5 18.32 -30.21 8.54
C SER A 5 17.28 -30.97 9.34
N VAL A 6 16.04 -30.50 9.36
CA VAL A 6 14.93 -31.15 10.03
C VAL A 6 13.80 -31.17 9.03
N ASN A 7 13.33 -32.35 8.65
CA ASN A 7 12.26 -32.50 7.67
C ASN A 7 11.07 -33.19 8.32
N ARG A 8 9.85 -32.71 8.05
CA ARG A 8 8.63 -33.42 8.42
C ARG A 8 8.58 -34.72 7.62
N VAL A 9 8.51 -35.86 8.30
CA VAL A 9 8.18 -37.13 7.65
C VAL A 9 6.75 -36.98 7.10
N ARG A 10 6.61 -36.89 5.77
CA ARG A 10 5.29 -36.83 5.11
C ARG A 10 4.54 -38.12 5.41
N SER A 11 3.32 -38.00 5.93
CA SER A 11 2.36 -39.10 5.97
C SER A 11 1.16 -38.90 5.03
N ASP A 12 1.20 -37.95 4.10
CA ASP A 12 0.11 -37.75 3.11
C ASP A 12 0.66 -37.53 1.68
N PRO A 13 0.38 -38.46 0.74
CA PRO A 13 0.59 -38.27 -0.69
C PRO A 13 -0.71 -37.73 -1.31
N GLY A 14 -0.87 -36.41 -1.52
CA GLY A 14 -2.11 -35.98 -2.18
C GLY A 14 -2.42 -34.51 -2.46
N GLN A 15 -1.55 -33.53 -2.18
CA GLN A 15 -1.89 -32.12 -2.49
C GLN A 15 -1.04 -31.56 -3.63
N ILE A 16 -1.64 -31.60 -4.82
CA ILE A 16 -1.22 -30.90 -6.04
C ILE A 16 -1.83 -29.50 -5.98
N TRP A 17 -1.00 -28.46 -6.02
CA TRP A 17 -1.45 -27.07 -6.06
C TRP A 17 -2.02 -26.75 -7.45
N HIS A 18 -3.34 -26.62 -7.57
CA HIS A 18 -3.98 -26.06 -8.77
C HIS A 18 -3.97 -24.53 -8.70
N GLY A 19 -3.10 -23.90 -9.50
CA GLY A 19 -3.15 -22.47 -9.77
C GLY A 19 -4.41 -22.13 -10.58
N ARG A 20 -5.36 -21.42 -9.98
CA ARG A 20 -6.51 -20.85 -10.69
C ARG A 20 -6.11 -19.52 -11.30
N SER A 21 -5.98 -19.51 -12.63
CA SER A 21 -5.98 -18.31 -13.47
C SER A 21 -7.33 -17.59 -13.35
N ILE A 22 -7.32 -16.32 -12.97
CA ILE A 22 -8.50 -15.45 -12.96
C ILE A 22 -8.42 -14.59 -14.22
N ALA A 23 -9.25 -14.90 -15.22
CA ALA A 23 -9.44 -14.07 -16.41
C ALA A 23 -10.37 -12.88 -16.09
N PRO A 24 -10.17 -11.69 -16.70
CA PRO A 24 -11.07 -10.54 -16.50
C PRO A 24 -12.43 -10.78 -17.14
N GLN A 25 -13.49 -10.36 -16.45
CA GLN A 25 -14.88 -10.47 -16.91
C GLN A 25 -15.18 -9.51 -18.07
N ASN A 26 -15.88 -10.05 -19.07
CA ASN A 26 -16.37 -9.37 -20.26
C ASN A 26 -17.33 -8.22 -19.89
N TRP A 27 -17.08 -7.04 -20.44
CA TRP A 27 -18.03 -5.93 -20.44
C TRP A 27 -19.13 -6.24 -21.47
N GLY A 28 -20.36 -6.43 -20.98
CA GLY A 28 -21.53 -6.65 -21.80
C GLY A 28 -21.84 -5.45 -22.68
N SER A 29 -22.04 -5.72 -23.96
CA SER A 29 -22.61 -4.81 -24.95
C SER A 29 -24.03 -4.42 -24.56
N VAL A 30 -24.22 -3.19 -24.12
CA VAL A 30 -25.55 -2.59 -23.97
C VAL A 30 -26.01 -2.14 -25.35
N THR A 31 -27.04 -2.80 -25.86
CA THR A 31 -27.80 -2.43 -27.04
C THR A 31 -28.56 -1.13 -26.78
N ALA A 32 -28.29 -0.10 -27.59
CA ALA A 32 -29.10 1.13 -27.64
C ALA A 32 -30.40 0.88 -28.42
N PRO A 33 -31.56 1.39 -27.96
CA PRO A 33 -32.76 1.39 -28.78
C PRO A 33 -32.71 2.47 -29.86
N LEU A 34 -33.25 2.11 -31.02
CA LEU A 34 -33.37 2.89 -32.24
C LEU A 34 -34.38 4.06 -32.10
N SER A 35 -34.11 5.10 -32.89
CA SER A 35 -35.04 6.08 -33.48
C SER A 35 -35.81 7.03 -32.55
N ALA A 36 -35.28 8.24 -32.41
CA ALA A 36 -36.08 9.46 -32.41
C ALA A 36 -35.42 10.44 -33.41
N THR A 37 -36.15 10.79 -34.46
CA THR A 37 -35.82 11.82 -35.43
C THR A 37 -35.66 13.18 -34.74
N PRO A 38 -34.60 13.96 -34.98
CA PRO A 38 -34.56 15.33 -34.51
C PRO A 38 -35.35 16.20 -35.48
N ASP A 39 -36.46 16.73 -34.99
CA ASP A 39 -37.22 17.78 -35.65
C ASP A 39 -36.31 18.98 -35.91
N THR A 40 -36.18 19.30 -37.20
CA THR A 40 -35.60 20.54 -37.68
C THR A 40 -36.58 21.66 -37.36
N ASN A 41 -36.42 22.31 -36.20
CA ASN A 41 -36.94 23.66 -36.02
C ASN A 41 -35.84 24.57 -35.45
N SER A 42 -35.50 25.53 -36.31
CA SER A 42 -34.93 26.82 -35.98
C SER A 42 -35.60 27.44 -34.74
N GLU A 43 -34.84 28.25 -34.01
CA GLU A 43 -35.23 29.00 -32.80
C GLU A 43 -34.95 28.28 -31.48
N ASP A 44 -33.66 28.13 -31.15
CA ASP A 44 -33.17 28.20 -29.76
C ASP A 44 -31.62 28.19 -29.71
N ARG A 45 -31.01 29.22 -30.30
CA ARG A 45 -29.55 29.47 -30.20
C ARG A 45 -29.14 30.85 -29.68
N PRO A 46 -29.75 31.44 -28.63
CA PRO A 46 -29.18 32.65 -28.01
C PRO A 46 -28.15 32.38 -26.91
N MET A 47 -28.03 31.14 -26.40
CA MET A 47 -27.15 30.84 -25.24
C MET A 47 -25.74 30.37 -25.60
N LEU A 48 -25.54 29.71 -26.76
CA LEU A 48 -24.24 29.15 -27.16
C LEU A 48 -23.31 30.17 -27.84
N SER A 49 -23.85 31.28 -28.35
CA SER A 49 -23.04 32.37 -28.94
C SER A 49 -22.14 33.06 -27.91
N ASN A 50 -22.54 33.10 -26.65
CA ASN A 50 -21.81 33.86 -25.62
C ASN A 50 -20.51 33.18 -25.19
N LEU A 51 -20.41 31.84 -25.32
CA LEU A 51 -19.21 31.09 -24.96
C LEU A 51 -18.13 31.15 -26.04
N ASP A 52 -18.52 31.11 -27.32
CA ASP A 52 -17.58 31.25 -28.44
C ASP A 52 -17.01 32.67 -28.58
N THR A 53 -17.76 33.66 -28.10
CA THR A 53 -17.30 35.05 -28.16
C THR A 53 -16.30 35.35 -27.02
N ALA A 54 -16.46 34.73 -25.85
CA ALA A 54 -15.65 35.01 -24.66
C ALA A 54 -14.15 34.67 -24.82
N TRP A 55 -13.79 33.61 -25.54
CA TRP A 55 -12.37 33.25 -25.76
C TRP A 55 -11.74 33.94 -26.98
N ARG A 56 -12.57 34.43 -27.92
CA ARG A 56 -12.14 35.15 -29.13
C ARG A 56 -12.01 36.66 -28.95
N TYR A 57 -12.71 37.24 -27.97
CA TYR A 57 -12.75 38.69 -27.71
C TYR A 57 -11.39 39.36 -27.43
N PRO A 58 -10.44 38.75 -26.70
CA PRO A 58 -9.14 39.38 -26.45
C PRO A 58 -8.32 39.55 -27.74
N LEU A 59 -8.40 38.55 -28.64
CA LEU A 59 -7.67 38.50 -29.90
C LEU A 59 -8.16 39.56 -30.90
N THR A 60 -9.48 39.72 -31.02
CA THR A 60 -10.07 40.73 -31.90
C THR A 60 -9.91 42.14 -31.34
N ALA A 61 -9.93 42.32 -30.02
CA ALA A 61 -9.73 43.62 -29.38
C ALA A 61 -8.31 44.17 -29.62
N PHE A 62 -7.27 43.33 -29.57
CA PHE A 62 -5.88 43.79 -29.69
C PHE A 62 -5.26 43.65 -31.08
N ARG A 63 -6.00 43.14 -32.09
CA ARG A 63 -5.48 42.85 -33.45
C ARG A 63 -4.20 42.00 -33.44
N GLU A 64 -4.06 41.07 -32.51
CA GLU A 64 -2.88 40.20 -32.43
C GLU A 64 -3.13 38.84 -33.10
N SER A 65 -2.15 38.33 -33.85
CA SER A 65 -2.20 36.97 -34.40
C SER A 65 -2.01 35.93 -33.30
N LEU A 66 -2.70 34.80 -33.42
CA LEU A 66 -2.55 33.62 -32.56
C LEU A 66 -1.09 33.13 -32.47
N ASP A 67 -0.27 33.44 -33.48
CA ASP A 67 1.15 33.08 -33.56
C ASP A 67 2.03 33.82 -32.53
N THR A 68 1.52 34.91 -31.96
CA THR A 68 2.24 35.68 -30.94
C THR A 68 1.94 35.23 -29.51
N LEU A 69 0.93 34.36 -29.32
CA LEU A 69 0.56 33.86 -28.01
C LEU A 69 1.40 32.62 -27.67
N SER A 70 2.41 32.80 -26.84
CA SER A 70 3.10 31.67 -26.23
C SER A 70 2.13 30.96 -25.27
N PRO A 71 1.91 29.63 -25.38
CA PRO A 71 0.98 28.89 -24.53
C PRO A 71 1.32 28.99 -23.02
N MET A 72 2.55 29.35 -22.70
CA MET A 72 3.07 29.47 -21.33
C MET A 72 3.42 30.92 -20.93
N GLY A 73 3.16 31.91 -21.78
CA GLY A 73 3.35 33.31 -21.42
C GLY A 73 2.23 33.81 -20.51
N PRO A 74 2.50 34.57 -19.45
CA PRO A 74 1.46 35.20 -18.65
C PRO A 74 0.82 36.34 -19.46
N TRP A 75 -0.13 35.98 -20.33
CA TRP A 75 -0.74 36.88 -21.31
C TRP A 75 -1.38 38.12 -20.69
N PHE A 76 -1.80 38.05 -19.42
CA PHE A 76 -2.34 39.16 -18.64
C PHE A 76 -1.30 40.20 -18.19
N LEU A 77 0.01 39.89 -18.24
CA LEU A 77 1.11 40.83 -18.00
C LEU A 77 1.56 41.55 -19.28
N ARG A 78 1.05 41.14 -20.45
CA ARG A 78 1.46 41.66 -21.75
C ARG A 78 0.87 43.04 -22.07
N TYR A 79 -0.22 43.39 -21.42
CA TYR A 79 -0.95 44.63 -21.69
C TYR A 79 -0.78 45.63 -20.54
N ALA A 80 -0.51 46.89 -20.86
CA ALA A 80 -0.39 47.94 -19.86
C ALA A 80 -1.74 48.19 -19.19
N TRP A 81 -1.73 48.56 -17.91
CA TRP A 81 -2.96 48.69 -17.13
C TRP A 81 -3.93 49.73 -17.71
N ALA A 82 -3.36 50.80 -18.30
CA ALA A 82 -4.10 51.87 -18.97
C ALA A 82 -4.92 51.35 -20.18
N ASP A 83 -4.39 50.40 -20.94
CA ASP A 83 -5.05 49.85 -22.14
C ASP A 83 -6.20 48.91 -21.78
N LEU A 84 -6.08 48.18 -20.67
CA LEU A 84 -7.16 47.34 -20.14
C LEU A 84 -8.27 48.18 -19.52
N ALA A 85 -7.92 49.22 -18.76
CA ALA A 85 -8.89 50.12 -18.15
C ALA A 85 -9.72 50.89 -19.19
N ALA A 86 -9.13 51.19 -20.36
CA ALA A 86 -9.83 51.81 -21.48
C ALA A 86 -10.85 50.88 -22.17
N ARG A 87 -10.84 49.57 -21.88
CA ARG A 87 -11.67 48.55 -22.54
C ARG A 87 -12.37 47.65 -21.51
N PRO A 88 -13.51 48.10 -20.94
CA PRO A 88 -14.14 47.44 -19.80
C PRO A 88 -14.55 45.98 -20.07
N SER A 89 -14.94 45.63 -21.31
CA SER A 89 -15.28 44.26 -21.69
C SER A 89 -14.08 43.31 -21.65
N VAL A 90 -12.90 43.78 -22.06
CA VAL A 90 -11.66 43.00 -22.05
C VAL A 90 -11.13 42.84 -20.63
N LEU A 91 -11.22 43.89 -19.83
CA LEU A 91 -10.89 43.87 -18.41
C LEU A 91 -11.76 42.85 -17.66
N GLN A 92 -13.07 42.84 -17.89
CA GLN A 92 -14.00 41.90 -17.27
C GLN A 92 -13.67 40.44 -17.65
N GLY A 93 -13.38 40.17 -18.93
CA GLY A 93 -12.95 38.85 -19.38
C GLY A 93 -11.64 38.40 -18.73
N ALA A 94 -10.65 39.29 -18.63
CA ALA A 94 -9.39 38.99 -17.97
C ALA A 94 -9.54 38.67 -16.47
N LEU A 95 -10.37 39.44 -15.76
CA LEU A 95 -10.66 39.19 -14.35
C LEU A 95 -11.38 37.86 -14.12
N ILE A 96 -12.31 37.47 -14.99
CA ILE A 96 -13.02 36.19 -14.90
C ILE A 96 -12.05 35.02 -15.13
N ILE A 97 -11.18 35.10 -16.14
CA ILE A 97 -10.22 34.02 -16.45
C ILE A 97 -9.20 33.87 -15.31
N THR A 98 -8.59 34.97 -14.87
CA THR A 98 -7.63 34.93 -13.76
C THR A 98 -8.28 34.48 -12.46
N GLY A 99 -9.51 34.93 -12.18
CA GLY A 99 -10.30 34.46 -11.03
C GLY A 99 -10.57 32.96 -11.10
N ALA A 100 -11.02 32.44 -12.24
CA ALA A 100 -11.31 31.02 -12.43
C ALA A 100 -10.05 30.15 -12.28
N VAL A 101 -8.91 30.55 -12.87
CA VAL A 101 -7.64 29.83 -12.74
C VAL A 101 -7.16 29.83 -11.29
N THR A 102 -7.23 30.98 -10.61
CA THR A 102 -6.84 31.10 -9.21
C THR A 102 -7.68 30.18 -8.34
N VAL A 103 -9.01 30.21 -8.48
CA VAL A 103 -9.93 29.34 -7.75
C VAL A 103 -9.64 27.86 -8.03
N ALA A 104 -9.43 27.48 -9.30
CA ALA A 104 -9.12 26.10 -9.66
C ALA A 104 -7.81 25.62 -9.02
N LEU A 105 -6.75 26.43 -9.08
CA LEU A 105 -5.46 26.10 -8.46
C LEU A 105 -5.56 26.04 -6.93
N THR A 106 -6.30 26.95 -6.30
CA THR A 106 -6.55 26.94 -4.85
C THR A 106 -7.34 25.69 -4.43
N LEU A 107 -8.37 25.30 -5.18
CA LEU A 107 -9.14 24.08 -4.91
C LEU A 107 -8.31 22.81 -5.08
N VAL A 108 -7.47 22.74 -6.12
CA VAL A 108 -6.54 21.61 -6.32
C VAL A 108 -5.51 21.56 -5.19
N GLY A 109 -4.96 22.70 -4.78
CA GLY A 109 -4.04 22.81 -3.65
C GLY A 109 -4.68 22.37 -2.32
N LEU A 110 -5.87 22.88 -2.00
CA LEU A 110 -6.65 22.49 -0.82
C LEU A 110 -6.99 21.01 -0.82
N ALA A 111 -7.45 20.47 -1.96
CA ALA A 111 -7.75 19.06 -2.11
C ALA A 111 -6.49 18.18 -1.94
N GLY A 112 -5.34 18.64 -2.45
CA GLY A 112 -4.05 17.98 -2.28
C GLY A 112 -3.59 17.94 -0.82
N VAL A 113 -3.70 19.06 -0.10
CA VAL A 113 -3.35 19.15 1.32
C VAL A 113 -4.30 18.31 2.19
N HIS A 114 -5.60 18.34 1.91
CA HIS A 114 -6.58 17.52 2.63
C HIS A 114 -6.42 16.02 2.36
N ARG A 115 -5.99 15.63 1.17
CA ARG A 115 -5.78 14.23 0.79
C ARG A 115 -4.41 13.70 1.24
N GLY A 116 -3.43 14.59 1.37
CA GLY A 116 -2.05 14.31 1.77
C GLY A 116 -1.88 14.12 3.27
N ARG A 117 -2.59 13.18 3.87
CA ARG A 117 -2.11 12.57 5.12
C ARG A 117 -0.88 11.73 4.75
N LEU A 118 0.32 12.26 4.98
CA LEU A 118 1.62 11.59 4.80
C LEU A 118 1.81 10.44 5.81
N ASN A 119 0.86 9.51 5.85
CA ASN A 119 0.77 8.48 6.88
C ASN A 119 1.50 7.19 6.51
N GLN A 120 2.24 7.18 5.40
CA GLN A 120 2.81 5.94 4.88
C GLN A 120 4.03 5.45 5.67
N TYR A 121 4.70 6.34 6.43
CA TYR A 121 5.90 6.01 7.20
C TYR A 121 5.94 6.56 8.63
N ASP A 122 5.09 7.52 9.00
CA ASP A 122 5.14 8.21 10.30
C ASP A 122 4.13 7.69 11.34
N ASP A 123 3.38 6.63 11.01
CA ASP A 123 2.40 5.99 11.92
C ASP A 123 2.99 4.82 12.73
N ALA A 124 4.33 4.73 12.81
CA ALA A 124 5.01 3.67 13.55
C ALA A 124 4.76 3.83 15.06
N HIS A 125 3.95 2.95 15.62
CA HIS A 125 3.65 2.91 17.06
C HIS A 125 3.73 1.49 17.59
N PHE A 126 3.91 1.38 18.90
CA PHE A 126 3.83 0.09 19.58
C PHE A 126 2.41 -0.44 19.54
N GLN A 127 2.25 -1.65 18.99
CA GLN A 127 0.94 -2.27 18.92
C GLN A 127 0.38 -2.55 20.31
N SER A 128 -0.85 -2.10 20.53
CA SER A 128 -1.66 -2.47 21.69
C SER A 128 -2.01 -3.96 21.65
N ARG A 129 -2.39 -4.53 22.81
CA ARG A 129 -2.87 -5.93 22.88
C ARG A 129 -4.04 -6.20 21.93
N ARG A 130 -4.89 -5.20 21.71
CA ARG A 130 -6.02 -5.28 20.78
C ARG A 130 -5.55 -5.34 19.33
N GLU A 131 -4.52 -4.59 18.97
CA GLU A 131 -3.89 -4.65 17.64
C GLU A 131 -3.16 -5.96 17.41
N LEU A 132 -2.40 -6.45 18.38
CA LEU A 132 -1.78 -7.77 18.31
C LEU A 132 -2.84 -8.84 18.03
N LYS A 133 -3.97 -8.81 18.76
CA LYS A 133 -5.07 -9.76 18.54
C LYS A 133 -5.70 -9.61 17.15
N ARG A 134 -5.97 -8.38 16.68
CA ARG A 134 -6.47 -8.10 15.31
C ARG A 134 -5.49 -8.54 14.22
N ASN A 135 -4.19 -8.47 14.50
CA ASN A 135 -3.13 -8.90 13.59
C ASN A 135 -2.81 -10.40 13.69
N HIS A 136 -3.55 -11.15 14.51
CA HIS A 136 -3.35 -12.57 14.76
C HIS A 136 -1.96 -12.88 15.31
N MET A 137 -1.41 -11.95 16.09
CA MET A 137 -0.10 -12.07 16.74
C MET A 137 -0.17 -12.45 18.21
N VAL A 138 -1.33 -12.97 18.65
CA VAL A 138 -1.55 -13.48 20.00
C VAL A 138 -2.04 -14.91 19.89
N GLY A 139 -1.29 -15.84 20.46
CA GLY A 139 -1.57 -17.26 20.35
C GLY A 139 -1.17 -18.06 21.58
N THR A 140 -1.63 -19.31 21.61
CA THR A 140 -1.28 -20.33 22.59
C THR A 140 -0.31 -21.34 21.95
N LEU A 141 0.33 -22.21 22.76
CA LEU A 141 1.38 -23.11 22.28
C LEU A 141 0.91 -24.23 21.33
N ASP A 142 -0.40 -24.41 21.19
CA ASP A 142 -1.06 -25.30 20.22
C ASP A 142 -1.04 -24.74 18.79
N GLN A 143 -0.93 -23.42 18.64
CA GLN A 143 -0.89 -22.75 17.34
C GLN A 143 0.54 -22.71 16.80
N ASN A 144 0.73 -22.97 15.50
CA ASN A 144 2.06 -22.93 14.91
C ASN A 144 2.47 -21.49 14.57
N GLY A 145 3.58 -21.01 15.13
CA GLY A 145 4.12 -19.69 14.82
C GLY A 145 5.46 -19.41 15.50
N PHE A 146 6.12 -18.32 15.10
CA PHE A 146 7.33 -17.88 15.78
C PHE A 146 6.97 -17.14 17.07
N ILE A 147 7.42 -17.64 18.21
CA ILE A 147 7.22 -17.02 19.52
C ILE A 147 8.28 -15.95 19.76
N PHE A 148 7.84 -14.74 20.09
CA PHE A 148 8.72 -13.63 20.47
C PHE A 148 8.71 -13.33 21.96
N GLY A 149 7.62 -13.65 22.66
CA GLY A 149 7.48 -13.35 24.07
C GLY A 149 6.13 -13.79 24.64
N LYS A 150 5.92 -13.49 25.92
CA LYS A 150 4.71 -13.84 26.67
C LYS A 150 4.03 -12.58 27.18
N LEU A 151 2.71 -12.51 27.10
CA LEU A 151 1.91 -11.34 27.51
C LEU A 151 1.58 -11.31 29.01
N GLY A 152 2.15 -12.22 29.80
CA GLY A 152 1.96 -12.29 31.25
C GLY A 152 3.17 -12.84 31.96
N LEU A 153 2.98 -13.21 33.22
CA LEU A 153 4.05 -13.74 34.06
C LEU A 153 4.61 -15.04 33.47
N PRO A 154 5.89 -15.37 33.75
CA PRO A 154 6.51 -16.59 33.23
C PRO A 154 5.71 -17.86 33.54
N LYS A 155 5.12 -17.94 34.73
CA LYS A 155 4.36 -19.10 35.23
C LYS A 155 2.86 -19.08 34.94
N SER A 156 2.31 -17.98 34.40
CA SER A 156 0.86 -17.90 34.14
C SER A 156 0.49 -18.54 32.80
N ASP A 157 -0.76 -18.93 32.59
CA ASP A 157 -1.26 -19.42 31.29
C ASP A 157 -1.56 -18.29 30.30
N ALA A 158 -0.80 -17.19 30.41
CA ALA A 158 -0.97 -16.04 29.55
C ALA A 158 -0.51 -16.37 28.11
N PRO A 159 -1.20 -15.82 27.10
CA PRO A 159 -0.88 -16.07 25.71
C PRO A 159 0.49 -15.49 25.32
N PHE A 160 1.01 -15.98 24.21
CA PHE A 160 2.28 -15.60 23.63
C PHE A 160 2.08 -14.57 22.52
N VAL A 161 3.08 -13.72 22.34
CA VAL A 161 3.24 -12.90 21.14
C VAL A 161 3.87 -13.79 20.08
N MET A 162 3.13 -14.03 19.00
CA MET A 162 3.51 -14.99 17.96
C MET A 162 3.38 -14.40 16.57
N ALA A 163 4.25 -14.77 15.63
CA ALA A 163 4.07 -14.49 14.21
C ALA A 163 3.62 -15.77 13.50
N PRO A 164 2.39 -15.83 12.98
CA PRO A 164 1.99 -16.94 12.14
C PRO A 164 2.71 -16.85 10.78
N PRO A 165 3.31 -17.95 10.28
CA PRO A 165 4.24 -17.93 9.16
C PRO A 165 3.59 -17.64 7.80
N ASP A 166 2.28 -17.81 7.69
CA ASP A 166 1.46 -17.45 6.52
C ASP A 166 1.37 -15.94 6.31
N ARG A 167 1.45 -15.16 7.39
CA ARG A 167 1.36 -13.70 7.36
C ARG A 167 2.70 -13.01 7.57
N PHE A 168 3.54 -13.56 8.45
CA PHE A 168 4.83 -13.00 8.83
C PHE A 168 5.92 -14.06 8.61
N PRO A 169 6.40 -14.24 7.38
CA PRO A 169 7.27 -15.36 7.01
C PRO A 169 8.71 -15.21 7.54
N HIS A 170 9.12 -13.99 7.90
CA HIS A 170 10.48 -13.66 8.29
C HIS A 170 10.50 -12.92 9.62
N ALA A 171 11.50 -13.24 10.43
CA ALA A 171 11.71 -12.64 11.74
C ALA A 171 13.20 -12.38 11.95
N MET A 172 13.54 -11.25 12.58
CA MET A 172 14.90 -10.89 12.93
C MET A 172 14.98 -10.61 14.44
N MET A 173 15.96 -11.22 15.11
CA MET A 173 16.21 -11.03 16.55
C MET A 173 17.58 -10.36 16.73
N ILE A 174 17.58 -9.11 17.19
CA ILE A 174 18.79 -8.35 17.46
C ILE A 174 19.02 -8.34 18.97
N ALA A 175 20.14 -8.94 19.41
CA ALA A 175 20.52 -8.96 20.83
C ALA A 175 22.05 -9.01 20.98
N PRO A 176 22.63 -8.27 21.95
CA PRO A 176 24.06 -8.35 22.27
C PRO A 176 24.49 -9.76 22.69
N THR A 177 25.80 -10.03 22.63
CA THR A 177 26.36 -11.31 23.09
C THR A 177 26.05 -11.55 24.56
N GLY A 178 25.72 -12.80 24.92
CA GLY A 178 25.40 -13.17 26.30
C GLY A 178 24.01 -12.72 26.79
N ARG A 179 23.22 -11.99 26.00
CA ARG A 179 21.87 -11.51 26.39
C ARG A 179 20.75 -12.52 26.13
N GLY A 180 21.09 -13.80 26.01
CA GLY A 180 20.10 -14.87 25.99
C GLY A 180 19.35 -15.10 24.67
N LYS A 181 19.82 -14.61 23.51
CA LYS A 181 19.17 -14.90 22.20
C LYS A 181 18.93 -16.40 21.94
N GLY A 182 19.85 -17.24 22.41
CA GLY A 182 19.72 -18.69 22.31
C GLY A 182 18.58 -19.23 23.18
N VAL A 183 18.59 -18.91 24.47
CA VAL A 183 17.63 -19.43 25.46
C VAL A 183 16.25 -18.77 25.39
N GLY A 184 16.18 -17.49 25.03
CA GLY A 184 14.94 -16.72 25.01
C GLY A 184 14.20 -16.76 23.67
N PHE A 185 14.89 -17.08 22.57
CA PHE A 185 14.28 -17.07 21.23
C PHE A 185 14.55 -18.34 20.44
N VAL A 186 15.82 -18.71 20.22
CA VAL A 186 16.17 -19.84 19.31
C VAL A 186 15.66 -21.18 19.85
N ILE A 187 16.00 -21.54 21.08
CA ILE A 187 15.63 -22.83 21.67
C ILE A 187 14.11 -22.97 21.81
N PRO A 188 13.36 -21.99 22.38
CA PRO A 188 11.90 -22.09 22.46
C PRO A 188 11.24 -22.29 21.09
N ASN A 189 11.69 -21.55 20.06
CA ASN A 189 11.14 -21.71 18.72
C ASN A 189 11.49 -23.06 18.08
N LEU A 190 12.68 -23.61 18.33
CA LEU A 190 13.02 -24.96 17.86
C LEU A 190 12.26 -26.07 18.58
N LEU A 191 11.79 -25.84 19.81
CA LEU A 191 10.93 -26.79 20.51
C LEU A 191 9.47 -26.67 20.08
N HIS A 192 9.01 -25.46 19.75
CA HIS A 192 7.62 -25.19 19.42
C HIS A 192 7.30 -25.36 17.92
N PHE A 193 8.15 -24.85 17.02
CA PHE A 193 7.88 -24.84 15.59
C PHE A 193 7.92 -26.26 15.00
N SER A 194 6.75 -26.73 14.57
CA SER A 194 6.51 -28.09 14.05
C SER A 194 6.98 -28.30 12.59
N GLY A 195 7.38 -27.22 11.93
CA GLY A 195 7.86 -27.26 10.55
C GLY A 195 9.30 -27.74 10.43
N SER A 196 9.72 -27.92 9.18
CA SER A 196 11.11 -28.21 8.82
C SER A 196 12.01 -27.03 9.14
N ALA A 197 13.23 -27.29 9.62
CA ALA A 197 14.16 -26.23 10.03
C ALA A 197 15.60 -26.56 9.62
N ILE A 198 16.31 -25.57 9.08
CA ILE A 198 17.75 -25.64 8.85
C ILE A 198 18.46 -24.69 9.81
N ILE A 199 19.35 -25.20 10.66
CA ILE A 199 20.00 -24.41 11.71
C ILE A 199 21.51 -24.45 11.56
N LEU A 200 22.13 -23.27 11.48
CA LEU A 200 23.57 -23.11 11.64
C LEU A 200 23.93 -23.10 13.13
N ASP A 201 24.50 -24.20 13.63
CA ASP A 201 24.84 -24.35 15.05
C ASP A 201 26.34 -24.61 15.23
N VAL A 202 27.11 -23.53 15.24
CA VAL A 202 28.58 -23.59 15.36
C VAL A 202 29.01 -24.33 16.63
N LYS A 203 28.28 -24.15 17.74
CA LYS A 203 28.64 -24.73 19.05
C LYS A 203 28.03 -26.11 19.29
N GLY A 204 26.93 -26.44 18.65
CA GLY A 204 26.17 -27.69 18.87
C GLY A 204 25.17 -27.62 20.03
N GLU A 205 25.01 -26.46 20.66
CA GLU A 205 24.13 -26.29 21.84
C GLU A 205 22.65 -26.43 21.48
N ASN A 206 22.24 -25.96 20.30
CA ASN A 206 20.86 -26.06 19.86
C ASN A 206 20.51 -27.52 19.55
N PHE A 207 21.43 -28.23 18.88
CA PHE A 207 21.27 -29.67 18.63
C PHE A 207 21.12 -30.46 19.93
N ALA A 208 22.04 -30.26 20.88
CA ALA A 208 22.05 -30.98 22.14
C ALA A 208 20.74 -30.78 22.94
N LYS A 209 20.19 -29.56 22.92
CA LYS A 209 18.99 -29.21 23.70
C LYS A 209 17.67 -29.56 23.03
N THR A 210 17.62 -29.65 21.70
CA THR A 210 16.33 -29.70 20.97
C THR A 210 16.11 -30.98 20.16
N SER A 211 17.18 -31.69 19.78
CA SER A 211 17.09 -32.85 18.87
C SER A 211 16.14 -33.94 19.37
N ILE A 212 16.21 -34.31 20.64
CA ILE A 212 15.36 -35.36 21.24
C ILE A 212 13.88 -34.97 21.16
N HIS A 213 13.52 -33.75 21.57
CA HIS A 213 12.15 -33.28 21.51
C HIS A 213 11.63 -33.18 20.07
N ARG A 214 12.47 -32.69 19.14
CA ARG A 214 12.08 -32.61 17.73
C ARG A 214 11.90 -33.99 17.09
N LYS A 215 12.71 -34.98 17.48
CA LYS A 215 12.58 -36.36 16.99
C LYS A 215 11.35 -37.06 17.56
N HIS A 216 11.17 -37.03 18.88
CA HIS A 216 10.14 -37.82 19.54
C HIS A 216 8.81 -37.08 19.72
N GLY A 217 8.87 -35.80 20.10
CA GLY A 217 7.69 -34.95 20.27
C GLY A 217 7.11 -34.47 18.94
N LEU A 218 7.96 -33.87 18.08
CA LEU A 218 7.50 -33.32 16.78
C LEU A 218 7.60 -34.32 15.62
N LYS A 219 8.09 -35.54 15.86
CA LYS A 219 8.23 -36.62 14.86
C LYS A 219 9.02 -36.20 13.61
N ASN A 220 10.05 -35.36 13.78
CA ASN A 220 10.89 -34.95 12.67
C ASN A 220 12.10 -35.86 12.47
N GLY A 221 12.57 -35.98 11.22
CA GLY A 221 13.89 -36.54 10.93
C GLY A 221 14.99 -35.56 11.38
N ILE A 222 16.03 -36.08 12.04
CA ILE A 222 17.13 -35.27 12.57
C ILE A 222 18.44 -35.69 11.89
N TRP A 223 19.10 -34.74 11.24
CA TRP A 223 20.43 -34.92 10.66
C TRP A 223 21.41 -33.91 11.28
N TYR A 224 22.58 -34.40 11.67
CA TYR A 224 23.67 -33.60 12.23
C TYR A 224 24.93 -33.81 11.41
N PHE A 225 25.41 -32.74 10.78
CA PHE A 225 26.61 -32.76 9.96
C PHE A 225 27.78 -32.16 10.74
N SER A 226 28.69 -33.01 11.22
CA SER A 226 30.01 -32.62 11.72
C SER A 226 31.08 -33.10 10.73
N ARG A 227 32.02 -32.20 10.39
CA ARG A 227 33.31 -32.61 9.85
C ARG A 227 34.18 -33.14 10.98
#